data_AF-A0A517ZTK6-F1
#
_entry.id   AF-A0A517ZTK6-F1
#
_cell.length_a   1.000
_cell.length_b   1.000
_cell.length_c   1.000
_cell.angle_alpha   90.00
_cell.angle_beta   90.00
_cell.angle_gamma   90.00
#
_symmetry.space_group_name_H-M   'P 1'
#
loop_
_entity.id
_entity.type
_entity.pdbx_description
1 polymer ?
#
loop_
_entity_poly.entity_id
_entity_poly.type
_entity_poly.pdbx_seq_one_letter_code
_entity_poly.pdbx_strand_id
1 'polypeptide(L)'
;MVGYIRKLAVAVSSARANRTALVKVLAEELDRLDPRDFLPDVQYDFIILRMNIRGYDDNHLHQSGLPNMDDLLHVLDHYAGIGSSAQVRAFDFIASSELRRIIKRDYRELSLILFPAGAWKSTVVLAGSILEAILVDQLTASDEVIQLAKASPKAPKTKRIEKGQWTMYQLINVAADVDILPKDRANAIDVTLREYRNIIHSDVELKKQYSCTEAEASLAKGALDAVCNYLDAHALHLRQPSNNQKP
;
A
#
# COMPACT_ATOMS: atom_id res chain seq x y z
N MET A 1 -7.73 -13.87 8.88
CA MET A 1 -9.19 -14.06 8.85
C MET A 1 -9.61 -14.80 7.59
N VAL A 2 -9.36 -14.25 6.40
CA VAL A 2 -9.72 -14.92 5.13
C VAL A 2 -9.10 -16.32 4.92
N GLY A 3 -7.92 -16.60 5.49
CA GLY A 3 -7.30 -17.93 5.38
C GLY A 3 -8.15 -19.11 5.88
N TYR A 4 -8.97 -18.95 6.94
CA TYR A 4 -9.87 -20.04 7.38
C TYR A 4 -11.19 -20.04 6.60
N ILE A 5 -11.67 -18.88 6.14
CA ILE A 5 -12.85 -18.76 5.27
C ILE A 5 -12.61 -19.50 3.95
N ARG A 6 -11.39 -19.43 3.41
CA ARG A 6 -10.96 -20.24 2.26
C ARG A 6 -11.05 -21.74 2.54
N LYS A 7 -10.60 -22.19 3.71
CA LYS A 7 -10.71 -23.60 4.12
C LYS A 7 -12.18 -24.03 4.22
N LEU A 8 -13.07 -23.16 4.71
CA LEU A 8 -14.51 -23.40 4.73
C LEU A 8 -15.08 -23.51 3.32
N ALA A 9 -14.70 -22.63 2.38
CA ALA A 9 -15.12 -22.71 0.98
C ALA A 9 -14.70 -24.04 0.31
N VAL A 10 -13.46 -24.49 0.54
CA VAL A 10 -12.97 -25.79 0.07
C VAL A 10 -13.71 -26.96 0.74
N ALA A 11 -14.09 -26.83 2.00
CA ALA A 11 -14.91 -27.83 2.68
C ALA A 11 -16.32 -27.91 2.08
N VAL A 12 -16.94 -26.77 1.72
CA VAL A 12 -18.26 -26.73 1.05
C VAL A 12 -18.23 -27.40 -0.32
N SER A 13 -17.16 -27.23 -1.11
CA SER A 13 -17.05 -27.84 -2.44
C SER A 13 -16.86 -29.36 -2.39
N SER A 14 -16.25 -29.88 -1.31
CA SER A 14 -15.95 -31.30 -1.14
C SER A 14 -16.97 -32.07 -0.29
N ALA A 15 -17.83 -31.39 0.47
CA ALA A 15 -18.78 -32.02 1.38
C ALA A 15 -20.00 -32.62 0.67
N ARG A 16 -20.26 -33.92 0.91
CA ARG A 16 -21.50 -34.61 0.51
C ARG A 16 -22.57 -34.63 1.60
N ALA A 17 -22.16 -34.68 2.88
CA ALA A 17 -23.04 -34.62 4.04
C ALA A 17 -22.85 -33.27 4.76
N ASN A 18 -23.90 -32.74 5.39
CA ASN A 18 -23.89 -31.45 6.12
C ASN A 18 -23.53 -30.22 5.28
N ARG A 19 -23.65 -30.30 3.95
CA ARG A 19 -23.31 -29.21 3.03
C ARG A 19 -24.08 -27.93 3.37
N THR A 20 -25.38 -28.04 3.62
CA THR A 20 -26.27 -26.92 4.00
C THR A 20 -25.82 -26.23 5.29
N ALA A 21 -25.37 -26.99 6.29
CA ALA A 21 -24.83 -26.43 7.51
C ALA A 21 -23.49 -25.71 7.27
N LEU A 22 -22.60 -26.29 6.46
CA LEU A 22 -21.33 -25.65 6.10
C LEU A 22 -21.53 -24.36 5.28
N VAL A 23 -22.51 -24.34 4.38
CA VAL A 23 -22.87 -23.15 3.59
C VAL A 23 -23.39 -22.04 4.50
N LYS A 24 -24.22 -22.37 5.49
CA LYS A 24 -24.69 -21.39 6.47
C LYS A 24 -23.54 -20.79 7.28
N VAL A 25 -22.62 -21.63 7.77
CA VAL A 25 -21.42 -21.15 8.48
C VAL A 25 -20.56 -20.29 7.56
N LEU A 26 -20.36 -20.69 6.30
CA LEU A 26 -19.63 -19.90 5.32
C LEU A 26 -20.29 -18.53 5.10
N ALA A 27 -21.62 -18.47 4.98
CA ALA A 27 -22.37 -17.22 4.83
C ALA A 27 -22.14 -16.28 6.02
N GLU A 28 -22.25 -16.79 7.25
CA GLU A 28 -22.02 -16.02 8.48
C GLU A 28 -20.59 -15.46 8.55
N GLU A 29 -19.59 -16.21 8.07
CA GLU A 29 -18.20 -15.75 8.04
C GLU A 29 -17.94 -14.74 6.91
N LEU A 30 -18.60 -14.87 5.76
CA LEU A 30 -18.52 -13.89 4.67
C LEU A 30 -19.19 -12.55 5.05
N ASP A 31 -20.23 -12.57 5.88
CA ASP A 31 -20.88 -11.36 6.41
C ASP A 31 -19.96 -10.53 7.32
N ARG A 32 -18.90 -11.14 7.87
CA ARG A 32 -17.89 -10.44 8.68
C ARG A 32 -16.87 -9.67 7.85
N LEU A 33 -16.79 -9.90 6.54
CA LEU A 33 -15.87 -9.19 5.66
C LEU A 33 -16.53 -7.92 5.12
N ASP A 34 -15.82 -6.79 5.22
CA ASP A 34 -16.25 -5.53 4.61
C ASP A 34 -15.97 -5.58 3.10
N PRO A 35 -16.96 -5.35 2.21
CA PRO A 35 -16.71 -5.28 0.77
C PRO A 35 -15.63 -4.25 0.37
N ARG A 36 -15.47 -3.18 1.15
CA ARG A 36 -14.46 -2.12 0.89
C ARG A 36 -13.03 -2.57 1.16
N ASP A 37 -12.87 -3.67 1.89
CA ASP A 37 -11.57 -4.28 2.15
C ASP A 37 -11.06 -5.11 0.97
N PHE A 38 -11.84 -5.26 -0.11
CA PHE A 38 -11.41 -5.92 -1.35
C PHE A 38 -10.91 -4.90 -2.38
N LEU A 39 -10.03 -5.35 -3.29
CA LEU A 39 -9.60 -4.53 -4.44
C LEU A 39 -10.82 -4.11 -5.29
N PRO A 40 -10.85 -2.88 -5.85
CA PRO A 40 -12.04 -2.32 -6.50
C PRO A 40 -12.65 -3.17 -7.61
N ASP A 41 -11.81 -3.92 -8.34
CA ASP A 41 -12.19 -4.77 -9.47
C ASP A 41 -13.02 -5.99 -9.08
N VAL A 42 -12.94 -6.45 -7.82
CA VAL A 42 -13.66 -7.64 -7.33
C VAL A 42 -14.76 -7.33 -6.31
N GLN A 43 -14.98 -6.07 -5.94
CA GLN A 43 -15.95 -5.71 -4.89
C GLN A 43 -17.39 -6.09 -5.26
N TYR A 44 -17.75 -5.88 -6.53
CA TYR A 44 -19.06 -6.28 -7.06
C TYR A 44 -19.24 -7.80 -6.99
N ASP A 45 -18.25 -8.55 -7.47
CA ASP A 45 -18.28 -10.02 -7.48
C ASP A 45 -18.40 -10.58 -6.06
N PHE A 46 -17.69 -9.99 -5.09
CA PHE A 46 -17.81 -10.35 -3.69
C PHE A 46 -19.25 -10.20 -3.17
N ILE A 47 -19.90 -9.07 -3.47
CA ILE A 47 -21.27 -8.81 -3.03
C ILE A 47 -22.24 -9.82 -3.64
N ILE A 48 -22.12 -10.11 -4.94
CA ILE A 48 -23.00 -11.06 -5.64
C ILE A 48 -22.80 -12.48 -5.11
N LEU A 49 -21.55 -12.93 -4.97
CA LEU A 49 -21.24 -14.25 -4.41
C LEU A 49 -21.76 -14.39 -2.98
N ARG A 50 -21.54 -13.37 -2.13
CA ARG A 50 -22.05 -13.37 -0.75
C ARG A 50 -23.58 -13.44 -0.72
N MET A 51 -24.27 -12.68 -1.58
CA MET A 51 -25.73 -12.71 -1.68
C MET A 51 -26.24 -14.11 -2.07
N ASN A 52 -25.62 -14.73 -3.09
CA ASN A 52 -26.01 -16.05 -3.57
C ASN A 52 -25.76 -17.14 -2.52
N ILE A 53 -24.64 -17.08 -1.80
CA ILE A 53 -24.32 -18.02 -0.72
C ILE A 53 -25.27 -17.85 0.47
N ARG A 54 -25.62 -16.61 0.82
CA ARG A 54 -26.58 -16.32 1.88
C ARG A 54 -28.00 -16.79 1.56
N GLY A 55 -28.39 -16.70 0.29
CA GLY A 55 -29.70 -17.13 -0.21
C GLY A 55 -29.81 -18.63 -0.47
N TYR A 56 -28.77 -19.42 -0.22
CA TYR A 56 -28.81 -20.87 -0.45
C TYR A 56 -29.75 -21.56 0.55
N ASP A 57 -30.80 -22.19 0.02
CA ASP A 57 -31.66 -23.13 0.74
C ASP A 57 -31.73 -24.44 -0.06
N ASP A 58 -31.59 -25.56 0.65
CA ASP A 58 -31.68 -26.91 0.07
C ASP A 58 -33.14 -27.25 -0.33
N ASN A 59 -34.11 -26.52 0.24
CA ASN A 59 -35.53 -26.73 0.01
C ASN A 59 -36.14 -25.57 -0.80
N HIS A 60 -36.43 -25.85 -2.08
CA HIS A 60 -37.37 -25.18 -3.00
C HIS A 60 -36.80 -24.36 -4.19
N LEU A 61 -36.94 -24.96 -5.37
CA LEU A 61 -37.61 -24.47 -6.59
C LEU A 61 -37.19 -23.15 -7.26
N HIS A 62 -36.28 -22.35 -6.70
CA HIS A 62 -35.72 -21.18 -7.36
C HIS A 62 -34.24 -21.40 -7.73
N GLN A 63 -33.97 -21.24 -9.03
CA GLN A 63 -32.86 -21.77 -9.84
C GLN A 63 -31.42 -21.29 -9.55
N SER A 64 -31.11 -20.63 -8.44
CA SER A 64 -29.72 -20.25 -8.18
C SER A 64 -29.01 -21.35 -7.40
N GLY A 65 -28.38 -22.29 -8.12
CA GLY A 65 -27.45 -23.24 -7.52
C GLY A 65 -26.33 -22.52 -6.76
N LEU A 66 -25.69 -23.21 -5.82
CA LEU A 66 -24.49 -22.69 -5.14
C LEU A 66 -23.50 -22.14 -6.18
N PRO A 67 -22.99 -20.90 -6.00
CA PRO A 67 -21.97 -20.37 -6.89
C PRO A 67 -20.72 -21.23 -6.85
N ASN A 68 -19.90 -21.14 -7.90
CA ASN A 68 -18.64 -21.86 -7.95
C ASN A 68 -17.74 -21.38 -6.80
N MET A 69 -17.23 -22.33 -6.00
CA MET A 69 -16.32 -22.00 -4.90
C MET A 69 -14.98 -21.49 -5.41
N ASP A 70 -14.57 -21.82 -6.64
CA ASP A 70 -13.35 -21.29 -7.23
C ASP A 70 -13.46 -19.77 -7.48
N ASP A 71 -14.64 -19.29 -7.90
CA ASP A 71 -14.89 -17.85 -8.08
C ASP A 71 -14.81 -17.12 -6.73
N LEU A 72 -15.35 -17.73 -5.67
CA LEU A 72 -15.21 -17.21 -4.32
C LEU A 72 -13.76 -17.20 -3.86
N LEU A 73 -13.00 -18.27 -4.11
CA LEU A 73 -11.58 -18.32 -3.75
C LEU A 73 -10.77 -17.24 -4.48
N HIS A 74 -11.05 -17.03 -5.77
CA HIS A 74 -10.45 -15.96 -6.57
C HIS A 74 -10.75 -14.58 -5.97
N VAL A 75 -12.01 -14.28 -5.64
CA VAL A 75 -12.39 -13.01 -5.00
C VAL A 75 -11.74 -12.86 -3.63
N LEU A 76 -11.67 -13.93 -2.83
CA LEU A 76 -11.00 -13.93 -1.52
C LEU A 76 -9.49 -13.71 -1.62
N ASP A 77 -8.83 -14.06 -2.73
CA ASP A 77 -7.41 -13.74 -2.96
C ASP A 77 -7.16 -12.23 -3.11
N HIS A 78 -8.20 -11.46 -3.45
CA HIS A 78 -8.18 -10.01 -3.57
C HIS A 78 -8.67 -9.30 -2.30
N TYR A 79 -9.00 -10.05 -1.24
CA TYR A 79 -9.29 -9.46 0.07
C TYR A 79 -8.03 -8.87 0.67
N ALA A 80 -8.09 -7.60 1.05
CA ALA A 80 -6.97 -6.81 1.51
C ALA A 80 -7.16 -6.32 2.98
N GLY A 81 -8.33 -6.51 3.58
CA GLY A 81 -8.63 -6.15 4.97
C GLY A 81 -7.84 -6.88 6.06
N ILE A 82 -8.25 -6.72 7.32
CA ILE A 82 -7.48 -7.24 8.47
C ILE A 82 -7.30 -8.77 8.38
N GLY A 83 -6.04 -9.21 8.43
CA GLY A 83 -5.69 -10.62 8.33
C GLY A 83 -5.80 -11.22 6.91
N SER A 84 -5.80 -10.37 5.88
CA SER A 84 -5.49 -10.73 4.49
C SER A 84 -4.02 -11.08 4.31
N SER A 85 -3.77 -11.99 3.36
CA SER A 85 -2.48 -12.22 2.71
C SER A 85 -2.36 -11.48 1.38
N ALA A 86 -3.26 -10.50 1.08
CA ALA A 86 -3.13 -9.65 -0.10
C ALA A 86 -1.68 -9.16 -0.18
N GLN A 87 -1.09 -9.29 -1.35
CA GLN A 87 0.32 -8.99 -1.56
C GLN A 87 0.57 -7.50 -1.25
N VAL A 88 0.92 -7.21 -0.01
CA VAL A 88 1.48 -5.92 0.37
C VAL A 88 2.89 -5.90 -0.20
N ARG A 89 3.24 -4.80 -0.86
CA ARG A 89 4.59 -4.56 -1.39
C ARG A 89 5.66 -5.01 -0.38
N ALA A 90 6.69 -5.71 -0.87
CA ALA A 90 7.69 -6.31 0.00
C ALA A 90 8.62 -5.28 0.66
N PHE A 91 8.87 -4.15 -0.02
CA PHE A 91 9.83 -3.10 0.37
C PHE A 91 11.24 -3.67 0.58
N ASP A 92 11.67 -4.55 -0.30
CA ASP A 92 13.00 -5.17 -0.22
C ASP A 92 14.13 -4.16 -0.44
N PHE A 93 13.79 -2.99 -1.00
CA PHE A 93 14.70 -1.87 -1.06
C PHE A 93 14.99 -1.18 0.30
N ILE A 94 14.30 -1.53 1.38
CA ILE A 94 14.55 -0.92 2.70
C ILE A 94 15.59 -1.73 3.46
N ALA A 95 16.71 -1.11 3.84
CA ALA A 95 17.83 -1.79 4.48
C ALA A 95 17.49 -2.26 5.90
N SER A 96 16.84 -1.40 6.70
CA SER A 96 16.46 -1.75 8.07
C SER A 96 15.23 -2.67 8.11
N SER A 97 15.35 -3.86 8.69
CA SER A 97 14.25 -4.82 8.82
C SER A 97 13.12 -4.30 9.73
N GLU A 98 13.46 -3.57 10.79
CA GLU A 98 12.48 -2.94 11.68
C GLU A 98 11.72 -1.83 10.95
N LEU A 99 12.43 -0.97 10.22
CA LEU A 99 11.81 0.09 9.43
C LEU A 99 10.93 -0.48 8.31
N ARG A 100 11.40 -1.51 7.62
CA ARG A 100 10.64 -2.24 6.59
C ARG A 100 9.31 -2.74 7.15
N ARG A 101 9.31 -3.32 8.36
CA ARG A 101 8.09 -3.78 9.03
C ARG A 101 7.10 -2.63 9.29
N ILE A 102 7.60 -1.48 9.73
CA ILE A 102 6.78 -0.28 9.98
C ILE A 102 6.21 0.25 8.67
N ILE A 103 7.03 0.42 7.63
CA ILE A 103 6.59 0.90 6.32
C ILE A 103 5.54 -0.04 5.70
N LYS A 104 5.72 -1.37 5.82
CA LYS A 104 4.73 -2.34 5.34
C LYS A 104 3.38 -2.19 6.04
N ARG A 105 3.38 -1.98 7.36
CA ARG A 105 2.17 -1.73 8.13
C ARG A 105 1.50 -0.44 7.68
N ASP A 106 2.27 0.65 7.59
CA ASP A 106 1.75 1.98 7.27
C ASP A 106 1.22 2.05 5.82
N TYR A 107 1.93 1.42 4.88
CA TYR A 107 1.49 1.33 3.48
C TYR A 107 0.20 0.50 3.34
N ARG A 108 0.07 -0.57 4.14
CA ARG A 108 -1.17 -1.36 4.22
C ARG A 108 -2.33 -0.51 4.74
N GLU A 109 -2.13 0.22 5.82
CA GLU A 109 -3.14 1.12 6.39
C GLU A 109 -3.55 2.20 5.39
N LEU A 110 -2.57 2.84 4.73
CA LEU A 110 -2.81 3.82 3.68
C LEU A 110 -3.68 3.25 2.56
N SER A 111 -3.29 2.09 2.02
CA SER A 111 -3.87 1.56 0.78
C SER A 111 -5.22 0.89 1.00
N LEU A 112 -5.43 0.28 2.17
CA LEU A 112 -6.55 -0.63 2.40
C LEU A 112 -7.58 -0.05 3.37
N ILE A 113 -7.21 0.97 4.15
CA ILE A 113 -8.10 1.60 5.14
C ILE A 113 -8.32 3.06 4.78
N LEU A 114 -7.27 3.89 4.77
CA LEU A 114 -7.43 5.34 4.67
C LEU A 114 -7.97 5.79 3.31
N PHE A 115 -7.37 5.30 2.23
CA PHE A 115 -7.76 5.70 0.88
C PHE A 115 -9.19 5.22 0.54
N PRO A 116 -9.56 3.93 0.70
CA PRO A 116 -10.92 3.49 0.38
C PRO A 116 -12.01 4.10 1.30
N ALA A 117 -11.67 4.46 2.53
CA ALA A 117 -12.61 5.07 3.47
C ALA A 117 -12.85 6.57 3.24
N GLY A 118 -12.19 7.20 2.27
CA GLY A 118 -12.33 8.63 2.03
C GLY A 118 -11.56 9.53 2.99
N ALA A 119 -10.58 9.00 3.73
CA ALA A 119 -9.78 9.75 4.68
C ALA A 119 -8.63 10.50 3.96
N TRP A 120 -8.96 11.47 3.10
CA TRP A 120 -8.03 12.12 2.17
C TRP A 120 -6.85 12.82 2.86
N LYS A 121 -7.12 13.65 3.88
CA LYS A 121 -6.06 14.31 4.66
C LYS A 121 -5.12 13.29 5.31
N SER A 122 -5.68 12.24 5.92
CA SER A 122 -4.90 11.17 6.54
C SER A 122 -4.07 10.39 5.52
N THR A 123 -4.62 10.11 4.34
CA THR A 123 -3.91 9.43 3.25
C THR A 123 -2.67 10.22 2.84
N VAL A 124 -2.81 11.52 2.57
CA VAL A 124 -1.66 12.35 2.14
C VAL A 124 -0.60 12.45 3.24
N VAL A 125 -1.02 12.56 4.51
CA VAL A 125 -0.09 12.57 5.66
C VAL A 125 0.68 11.27 5.75
N LEU A 126 0.00 10.13 5.69
CA LEU A 126 0.64 8.83 5.80
C LEU A 126 1.54 8.56 4.60
N ALA A 127 1.12 8.96 3.39
CA ALA A 127 1.93 8.87 2.18
C ALA A 127 3.25 9.64 2.31
N GLY A 128 3.17 10.89 2.78
CA GLY A 128 4.34 11.72 3.03
C GLY A 128 5.24 11.14 4.13
N SER A 129 4.67 10.63 5.22
CA SER A 129 5.44 10.01 6.30
C SER A 129 6.20 8.76 5.82
N ILE A 130 5.57 7.93 4.98
CA ILE A 130 6.20 6.76 4.38
C ILE A 130 7.35 7.20 3.47
N LEU A 131 7.13 8.18 2.57
CA LEU A 131 8.19 8.70 1.71
C LEU A 131 9.38 9.23 2.53
N GLU A 132 9.13 10.01 3.58
CA GLU A 132 10.18 10.56 4.44
C GLU A 132 11.04 9.46 5.05
N ALA A 133 10.41 8.39 5.55
CA ALA A 133 11.10 7.23 6.08
C ALA A 133 11.94 6.48 5.02
N ILE A 134 11.38 6.29 3.81
CA ILE A 134 12.09 5.68 2.69
C ILE A 134 13.34 6.51 2.34
N LEU A 135 13.21 7.83 2.19
CA LEU A 135 14.32 8.69 1.78
C LEU A 135 15.44 8.73 2.82
N VAL A 136 15.10 8.78 4.11
CA VAL A 136 16.10 8.69 5.18
C VAL A 136 16.85 7.36 5.09
N ASP A 137 16.15 6.22 4.99
CA ASP A 137 16.79 4.90 4.87
C ASP A 137 17.75 4.85 3.68
N GLN A 138 17.30 5.30 2.49
CA GLN A 138 18.14 5.29 1.29
C GLN A 138 19.35 6.22 1.40
N LEU A 139 19.20 7.43 1.95
CA LEU A 139 20.30 8.39 2.13
C LEU A 139 21.28 7.96 3.23
N THR A 140 20.91 7.00 4.07
CA THR A 140 21.76 6.44 5.13
C THR A 140 22.16 4.98 4.90
N ALA A 141 21.91 4.44 3.70
CA ALA A 141 22.11 3.02 3.41
C ALA A 141 23.58 2.57 3.47
N SER A 142 24.53 3.46 3.17
CA SER A 142 25.96 3.21 3.26
C SER A 142 26.75 4.48 3.57
N ASP A 143 27.98 4.34 4.06
CA ASP A 143 28.88 5.47 4.31
C ASP A 143 29.15 6.28 3.03
N GLU A 144 29.28 5.61 1.88
CA GLU A 144 29.47 6.26 0.57
C GLU A 144 28.30 7.16 0.22
N VAL A 145 27.07 6.67 0.36
CA VAL A 145 25.85 7.46 0.11
C VAL A 145 25.73 8.61 1.09
N ILE A 146 26.05 8.38 2.37
CA ILE A 146 26.04 9.44 3.40
C ILE A 146 27.01 10.57 3.03
N GLN A 147 28.21 10.25 2.54
CA GLN A 147 29.18 11.28 2.14
C GLN A 147 28.71 12.04 0.90
N LEU A 148 28.17 11.35 -0.11
CA LEU A 148 27.57 12.01 -1.28
C LEU A 148 26.42 12.92 -0.89
N ALA A 149 25.52 12.45 -0.03
CA ALA A 149 24.38 13.21 0.47
C ALA A 149 24.83 14.46 1.24
N LYS A 150 25.87 14.35 2.09
CA LYS A 150 26.43 15.48 2.83
C LYS A 150 27.17 16.47 1.91
N ALA A 151 27.76 16.00 0.82
CA ALA A 151 28.46 16.84 -0.16
C ALA A 151 27.52 17.61 -1.10
N SER A 152 26.26 17.16 -1.22
CA SER A 152 25.25 17.85 -2.03
C SER A 152 25.13 19.33 -1.67
N PRO A 153 25.12 20.26 -2.64
CA PRO A 153 24.89 21.68 -2.39
C PRO A 153 23.49 21.95 -1.82
N LYS A 154 22.57 20.99 -1.95
CA LYS A 154 21.20 21.07 -1.44
C LYS A 154 21.05 20.50 -0.02
N ALA A 155 22.12 19.94 0.54
CA ALA A 155 22.11 19.42 1.90
C ALA A 155 22.05 20.56 2.92
N PRO A 156 21.28 20.42 4.01
CA PRO A 156 21.26 21.42 5.07
C PRO A 156 22.62 21.54 5.77
N LYS A 157 22.77 22.63 6.55
CA LYS A 157 23.96 22.86 7.38
C LYS A 157 24.16 21.76 8.42
N THR A 158 23.05 21.25 8.99
CA THR A 158 23.08 20.04 9.82
C THR A 158 23.39 18.84 8.94
N LYS A 159 24.61 18.31 9.06
CA LYS A 159 25.05 17.12 8.31
C LYS A 159 24.51 15.81 8.89
N ARG A 160 23.64 15.85 9.91
CA ARG A 160 23.01 14.68 10.51
C ARG A 160 21.73 14.33 9.74
N ILE A 161 21.78 13.24 8.98
CA ILE A 161 20.67 12.76 8.14
C ILE A 161 19.74 11.95 9.05
N GLU A 162 18.84 12.63 9.74
CA GLU A 162 17.87 12.02 10.66
C GLU A 162 16.48 12.64 10.50
N LYS A 163 15.45 11.90 10.92
CA LYS A 163 14.07 12.36 10.89
C LYS A 163 13.92 13.67 11.67
N GLY A 164 13.30 14.66 11.04
CA GLY A 164 13.06 15.99 11.62
C GLY A 164 14.26 16.94 11.57
N GLN A 165 15.46 16.48 11.20
CA GLN A 165 16.63 17.36 10.97
C GLN A 165 16.67 17.89 9.54
N TRP A 166 16.25 17.07 8.58
CA TRP A 166 16.13 17.43 7.18
C TRP A 166 14.64 17.59 6.85
N THR A 167 14.30 18.66 6.13
CA THR A 167 12.94 18.82 5.63
C THR A 167 12.66 17.84 4.50
N MET A 168 11.39 17.49 4.26
CA MET A 168 11.02 16.65 3.11
C MET A 168 11.53 17.19 1.79
N TYR A 169 11.50 18.52 1.61
CA TYR A 169 12.07 19.20 0.44
C TYR A 169 13.56 18.88 0.28
N GLN A 170 14.33 18.95 1.38
CA GLN A 170 15.77 18.65 1.37
C GLN A 170 16.02 17.17 1.08
N LEU A 171 15.26 16.26 1.69
CA LEU A 171 15.38 14.83 1.45
C LEU A 171 15.14 14.49 -0.03
N ILE A 172 14.07 15.00 -0.64
CA ILE A 172 13.74 14.77 -2.05
C ILE A 172 14.85 15.32 -2.96
N ASN A 173 15.28 16.55 -2.70
CA ASN A 173 16.26 17.23 -3.54
C ASN A 173 17.66 16.62 -3.46
N VAL A 174 18.09 16.20 -2.26
CA VAL A 174 19.39 15.53 -2.10
C VAL A 174 19.32 14.12 -2.67
N ALA A 175 18.23 13.37 -2.47
CA ALA A 175 18.05 12.05 -3.07
C ALA A 175 18.09 12.11 -4.62
N ALA A 176 17.53 13.16 -5.22
CA ALA A 176 17.66 13.39 -6.66
C ALA A 176 19.08 13.78 -7.07
N ASP A 177 19.81 14.55 -6.25
CA ASP A 177 21.18 14.98 -6.54
C ASP A 177 22.18 13.82 -6.55
N VAL A 178 21.98 12.84 -5.64
CA VAL A 178 22.81 11.63 -5.53
C VAL A 178 22.24 10.43 -6.32
N ASP A 179 21.32 10.68 -7.26
CA ASP A 179 20.73 9.71 -8.18
C ASP A 179 19.98 8.52 -7.53
N ILE A 180 19.55 8.67 -6.26
CA ILE A 180 18.59 7.74 -5.60
C ILE A 180 17.19 7.90 -6.20
N LEU A 181 16.82 9.13 -6.60
CA LEU A 181 15.58 9.42 -7.32
C LEU A 181 15.88 10.04 -8.70
N PRO A 182 15.00 9.84 -9.69
CA PRO A 182 15.12 10.54 -10.98
C PRO A 182 14.97 12.06 -10.80
N LYS A 183 15.95 12.82 -11.32
CA LYS A 183 16.01 14.29 -11.21
C LYS A 183 14.78 14.98 -11.82
N ASP A 184 14.26 14.44 -12.93
CA ASP A 184 13.08 14.92 -13.63
C ASP A 184 11.78 14.74 -12.83
N ARG A 185 11.76 13.82 -11.85
CA ARG A 185 10.57 13.52 -11.04
C ARG A 185 10.56 14.23 -9.68
N ALA A 186 11.68 14.79 -9.24
CA ALA A 186 11.82 15.40 -7.92
C ALA A 186 10.76 16.49 -7.65
N ASN A 187 10.50 17.37 -8.63
CA ASN A 187 9.51 18.43 -8.48
C ASN A 187 8.08 17.90 -8.36
N ALA A 188 7.72 16.88 -9.15
CA ALA A 188 6.40 16.27 -9.08
C ALA A 188 6.17 15.65 -7.69
N ILE A 189 7.15 14.89 -7.19
CA ILE A 189 7.12 14.27 -5.85
C ILE A 189 6.98 15.34 -4.76
N ASP A 190 7.74 16.43 -4.84
CA ASP A 190 7.66 17.53 -3.87
C ASP A 190 6.26 18.15 -3.83
N VAL A 191 5.68 18.48 -4.98
CA VAL A 191 4.34 19.05 -5.05
C VAL A 191 3.29 18.07 -4.52
N THR A 192 3.29 16.82 -4.97
CA THR A 192 2.21 15.88 -4.64
C THR A 192 2.28 15.32 -3.22
N LEU A 193 3.47 15.23 -2.61
CA LEU A 193 3.63 14.64 -1.28
C LEU A 193 3.94 15.69 -0.19
N ARG A 194 4.75 16.72 -0.48
CA ARG A 194 5.05 17.77 0.52
C ARG A 194 3.96 18.84 0.54
N GLU A 195 3.65 19.44 -0.61
CA GLU A 195 2.70 20.56 -0.65
C GLU A 195 1.29 20.11 -0.26
N TYR A 196 0.84 18.93 -0.70
CA TYR A 196 -0.47 18.41 -0.30
C TYR A 196 -0.53 18.03 1.18
N ARG A 197 0.56 17.49 1.76
CA ARG A 197 0.65 17.26 3.21
C ARG A 197 0.50 18.58 3.97
N ASN A 198 1.00 19.70 3.44
CA ASN A 198 0.89 20.99 4.12
C ASN A 198 -0.54 21.54 4.17
N ILE A 199 -1.43 21.11 3.27
CA ILE A 199 -2.84 21.55 3.24
C ILE A 199 -3.63 21.04 4.45
N ILE A 200 -3.12 20.04 5.20
CA ILE A 200 -3.78 19.60 6.44
C ILE A 200 -3.86 20.71 7.49
N HIS A 201 -2.98 21.71 7.41
CA HIS A 201 -3.01 22.86 8.28
C HIS A 201 -4.11 23.83 7.81
N SER A 202 -5.10 24.08 8.66
CA SER A 202 -6.27 24.90 8.32
C SER A 202 -5.90 26.27 7.76
N ASP A 203 -4.85 26.91 8.28
CA ASP A 203 -4.37 28.20 7.77
C ASP A 203 -3.83 28.14 6.34
N VAL A 204 -3.23 27.01 5.95
CA VAL A 204 -2.73 26.79 4.60
C VAL A 204 -3.90 26.56 3.64
N GLU A 205 -4.87 25.75 4.05
CA GLU A 205 -6.09 25.47 3.30
C GLU A 205 -6.90 26.76 3.04
N LEU A 206 -7.08 27.59 4.06
CA LEU A 206 -7.74 28.90 3.94
C LEU A 206 -7.03 29.84 2.97
N LYS A 207 -5.69 29.88 3.00
CA LYS A 207 -4.89 30.72 2.10
C LYS A 207 -4.90 30.22 0.66
N LYS A 208 -4.85 28.90 0.47
CA LYS A 208 -4.79 28.30 -0.86
C LYS A 208 -6.15 28.19 -1.54
N GLN A 209 -7.25 28.30 -0.79
CA GLN A 209 -8.63 28.23 -1.30
C GLN A 209 -8.97 26.92 -2.03
N TYR A 210 -8.29 25.83 -1.71
CA TYR A 210 -8.67 24.48 -2.14
C TYR A 210 -8.41 23.48 -1.01
N SER A 211 -9.24 22.43 -0.95
CA SER A 211 -9.19 21.39 0.07
C SER A 211 -8.50 20.14 -0.44
N CYS A 212 -8.08 19.28 0.48
CA CYS A 212 -7.57 17.95 0.14
C CYS A 212 -8.75 17.02 -0.18
N THR A 213 -8.89 16.66 -1.46
CA THR A 213 -9.94 15.76 -1.97
C THR A 213 -9.35 14.40 -2.37
N GLU A 214 -10.20 13.53 -2.92
CA GLU A 214 -9.77 12.27 -3.53
C GLU A 214 -8.70 12.48 -4.61
N ALA A 215 -8.76 13.59 -5.37
CA ALA A 215 -7.78 13.88 -6.42
C ALA A 215 -6.38 14.11 -5.84
N GLU A 216 -6.24 14.95 -4.81
CA GLU A 216 -4.96 15.19 -4.13
C GLU A 216 -4.46 13.92 -3.43
N ALA A 217 -5.34 13.15 -2.80
CA ALA A 217 -4.99 11.88 -2.17
C ALA A 217 -4.50 10.85 -3.19
N SER A 218 -5.16 10.77 -4.37
CA SER A 218 -4.78 9.88 -5.47
C SER A 218 -3.43 10.25 -6.05
N LEU A 219 -3.17 11.54 -6.25
CA LEU A 219 -1.87 12.04 -6.72
C LEU A 219 -0.75 11.76 -5.70
N ALA A 220 -0.99 11.99 -4.41
CA ALA A 220 -0.03 11.69 -3.35
C ALA A 220 0.29 10.19 -3.29
N LYS A 221 -0.74 9.33 -3.26
CA LYS A 221 -0.57 7.88 -3.27
C LYS A 221 0.16 7.40 -4.53
N GLY A 222 -0.26 7.89 -5.70
CA GLY A 222 0.36 7.56 -6.98
C GLY A 222 1.83 7.97 -7.06
N ALA A 223 2.20 9.14 -6.51
CA ALA A 223 3.58 9.58 -6.42
C ALA A 223 4.42 8.68 -5.49
N LEU A 224 3.87 8.27 -4.35
CA LEU A 224 4.52 7.32 -3.45
C LEU A 224 4.72 5.96 -4.16
N ASP A 225 3.68 5.47 -4.84
CA ASP A 225 3.72 4.22 -5.60
C ASP A 225 4.78 4.29 -6.72
N ALA A 226 4.89 5.43 -7.42
CA ALA A 226 5.90 5.65 -8.45
C ALA A 226 7.33 5.62 -7.89
N VAL A 227 7.56 6.22 -6.72
CA VAL A 227 8.86 6.14 -6.03
C VAL A 227 9.16 4.69 -5.64
N CYS A 228 8.20 3.98 -5.07
CA CYS A 228 8.40 2.59 -4.67
C CYS A 228 8.68 1.68 -5.88
N ASN A 229 7.93 1.84 -6.98
CA ASN A 229 8.17 1.11 -8.23
C ASN A 229 9.56 1.39 -8.80
N TYR A 230 10.02 2.64 -8.73
CA TYR A 230 11.36 3.00 -9.17
C TYR A 230 12.43 2.30 -8.31
N LEU A 231 12.30 2.35 -6.98
CA LEU A 231 13.26 1.76 -6.06
C LEU A 231 13.26 0.23 -6.12
N ASP A 232 12.11 -0.43 -6.30
CA ASP A 232 12.06 -1.89 -6.52
C ASP A 232 12.91 -2.32 -7.72
N ALA A 233 12.99 -1.48 -8.76
CA ALA A 233 13.79 -1.75 -9.96
C ALA A 233 15.25 -1.25 -9.89
N HIS A 234 15.56 -0.27 -9.03
CA HIS A 234 16.84 0.47 -9.08
C HIS A 234 17.60 0.59 -7.76
N ALA A 235 17.08 0.06 -6.64
CA ALA A 235 17.70 0.26 -5.33
C ALA A 235 19.15 -0.26 -5.28
N LEU A 236 20.02 0.54 -4.68
CA LEU A 236 21.47 0.43 -4.79
C LEU A 236 22.04 -0.84 -4.16
N HIS A 237 21.45 -1.36 -3.08
CA HIS A 237 21.88 -2.62 -2.44
C HIS A 237 21.38 -3.88 -3.17
N LEU A 238 20.51 -3.75 -4.17
CA LEU A 238 20.15 -4.84 -5.09
C LEU A 238 21.10 -4.95 -6.29
N ARG A 239 21.99 -3.98 -6.49
CA ARG A 239 23.11 -4.12 -7.43
C ARG A 239 24.12 -5.07 -6.82
N GLN A 240 23.99 -6.36 -7.13
CA GLN A 240 25.15 -7.25 -7.02
C GLN A 240 26.30 -6.62 -7.81
N PRO A 241 27.54 -6.66 -7.30
CA PRO A 241 28.68 -6.20 -8.08
C PRO A 241 28.70 -7.01 -9.37
N SER A 242 28.56 -6.32 -10.50
CA SER A 242 28.80 -6.90 -11.82
C SER A 242 30.17 -7.56 -11.76
N ASN A 243 30.15 -8.89 -11.90
CA ASN A 243 31.32 -9.73 -11.94
C ASN A 243 32.23 -9.17 -13.03
N ASN A 244 33.28 -8.45 -12.63
CA ASN A 244 34.29 -7.89 -13.50
C ASN A 244 35.07 -9.08 -14.10
N GLN A 245 34.52 -9.70 -15.13
CA GLN A 245 35.34 -10.42 -16.10
C GLN A 245 36.01 -9.37 -16.97
N LYS A 246 37.26 -9.08 -16.60
CA LYS A 246 38.25 -8.41 -17.42
C LYS A 246 39.22 -9.47 -17.95
N PRO A 247 39.90 -9.15 -19.06
CA PRO A 247 39.66 -9.66 -20.41
C PRO A 247 40.17 -11.09 -20.66
#